data_AF-A0A6H5JP93-F1
#
_entry.id   AF-A0A6H5JP93-F1
#
_cell.length_a   1.000
_cell.length_b   1.000
_cell.length_c   1.000
_cell.angle_alpha   90.00
_cell.angle_beta   90.00
_cell.angle_gamma   90.00
#
_symmetry.space_group_name_H-M   'P 1'
#
loop_
_entity.id
_entity.type
_entity.pdbx_description
1 polymer ?
#
loop_
_entity_poly.entity_id
_entity_poly.type
_entity_poly.pdbx_seq_one_letter_code
_entity_poly.pdbx_strand_id
1 'polypeptide(L)'
;MADEAKLRARVSDVTLQPYPHVPKSDRSDPVAWANSREQFMREHLIAKERVKLLRQEVIACYRKEGVNHYVNCKHLTTKYLEMIQDKTFGRLKPPGATADGDEE
;
A
#
# COMPACT_ATOMS: atom_id res chain seq x y z
N MET A 1 14.17 4.79 22.72
CA MET A 1 13.32 5.37 23.80
C MET A 1 12.82 6.77 23.44
N ALA A 2 13.67 7.79 23.35
CA ALA A 2 13.20 9.17 23.07
C ALA A 2 12.65 9.38 21.64
N ASP A 3 13.22 8.69 20.65
CA ASP A 3 12.80 8.79 19.24
C ASP A 3 11.45 8.11 18.98
N GLU A 4 11.24 6.95 19.57
CA GLU A 4 10.00 6.17 19.47
C GLU A 4 8.81 6.89 20.13
N ALA A 5 9.04 7.59 21.24
CA ALA A 5 8.04 8.44 21.88
C ALA A 5 7.64 9.65 21.01
N LYS A 6 8.59 10.25 20.29
CA LYS A 6 8.33 11.33 19.33
C LYS A 6 7.58 10.85 18.09
N LEU A 7 7.88 9.64 17.61
CA LEU A 7 7.15 8.99 16.52
C LEU A 7 5.71 8.72 16.92
N ARG A 8 5.45 8.15 18.10
CA ARG A 8 4.09 7.92 18.62
C ARG A 8 3.28 9.21 18.76
N ALA A 9 3.91 10.32 19.19
CA ALA A 9 3.24 11.62 19.29
C ALA A 9 2.85 12.26 17.94
N ARG A 10 3.36 11.74 16.81
CA ARG A 10 3.01 12.20 15.45
C ARG A 10 1.99 11.31 14.74
N VAL A 11 1.75 10.09 15.24
CA VAL A 11 0.76 9.20 14.66
C VAL A 11 -0.61 9.67 15.13
N SER A 12 -1.51 9.95 14.20
CA SER A 12 -2.89 10.33 14.53
C SER A 12 -3.58 9.19 15.28
N ASP A 13 -4.31 9.50 16.36
CA ASP A 13 -5.13 8.54 17.13
C ASP A 13 -6.35 8.00 16.33
N VAL A 14 -6.49 8.40 15.08
CA VAL A 14 -7.62 8.03 14.22
C VAL A 14 -7.53 6.55 13.85
N THR A 15 -8.40 5.76 14.45
CA THR A 15 -8.59 4.35 14.10
C THR A 15 -9.73 4.24 13.09
N LEU A 16 -9.41 3.86 11.85
CA LEU A 16 -10.38 3.70 10.79
C LEU A 16 -10.94 2.28 10.79
N GLN A 17 -12.26 2.15 10.68
CA GLN A 17 -12.92 0.85 10.62
C GLN A 17 -12.77 0.21 9.21
N PRO A 18 -12.64 -1.13 9.13
CA PRO A 18 -12.66 -1.83 7.85
C PRO A 18 -14.10 -1.98 7.34
N TYR A 19 -14.32 -1.69 6.05
CA TYR A 19 -15.60 -1.89 5.39
C TYR A 19 -15.53 -3.08 4.41
N PRO A 20 -16.62 -3.86 4.26
CA PRO A 20 -16.68 -4.94 3.29
C PRO A 20 -16.75 -4.40 1.86
N HIS A 21 -16.33 -5.22 0.91
CA HIS A 21 -16.44 -4.90 -0.50
C HIS A 21 -17.88 -5.04 -1.00
N VAL A 22 -18.38 -4.00 -1.67
CA VAL A 22 -19.68 -3.99 -2.36
C VAL A 22 -19.42 -3.87 -3.86
N PRO A 23 -19.87 -4.85 -4.67
CA PRO A 23 -19.63 -4.84 -6.10
C PRO A 23 -20.37 -3.68 -6.78
N LYS A 24 -19.83 -3.23 -7.91
CA LYS A 24 -20.39 -2.10 -8.69
C LYS A 24 -21.84 -2.33 -9.15
N SER A 25 -22.23 -3.59 -9.31
CA SER A 25 -23.58 -4.02 -9.70
C SER A 25 -24.62 -3.81 -8.59
N ASP A 26 -24.21 -3.79 -7.33
CA ASP A 26 -25.10 -3.61 -6.18
C ASP A 26 -24.95 -2.20 -5.60
N ARG A 27 -25.74 -1.26 -6.14
CA ARG A 27 -25.84 0.12 -5.63
C ARG A 27 -27.14 0.36 -4.86
N SER A 28 -27.75 -0.71 -4.34
CA SER A 28 -29.01 -0.65 -3.62
C SER A 28 -28.93 0.24 -2.37
N ASP A 29 -27.85 0.10 -1.59
CA ASP A 29 -27.53 0.95 -0.44
C ASP A 29 -26.40 1.96 -0.79
N PRO A 30 -26.72 3.26 -0.88
CA PRO A 30 -25.73 4.31 -1.15
C PRO A 30 -24.63 4.41 -0.10
N VAL A 31 -24.94 4.12 1.17
CA VAL A 31 -23.99 4.28 2.29
C VAL A 31 -22.97 3.16 2.27
N ALA A 32 -23.42 1.90 2.16
CA ALA A 32 -22.53 0.75 2.03
C ALA A 32 -21.61 0.88 0.81
N TRP A 33 -22.13 1.34 -0.33
CA TRP A 33 -21.33 1.55 -1.53
C TRP A 33 -20.27 2.65 -1.37
N ALA A 34 -20.63 3.78 -0.74
CA ALA A 34 -19.68 4.86 -0.46
C ALA A 34 -18.54 4.39 0.46
N ASN A 35 -18.87 3.64 1.52
CA ASN A 35 -17.90 3.10 2.46
C ASN A 35 -16.97 2.06 1.82
N SER A 36 -17.50 1.17 0.99
CA SER A 36 -16.69 0.21 0.22
C SER A 36 -15.69 0.93 -0.70
N ARG A 37 -16.13 2.00 -1.38
CA ARG A 37 -15.24 2.79 -2.25
C ARG A 37 -14.16 3.52 -1.47
N GLU A 38 -14.50 4.09 -0.32
CA GLU A 38 -13.54 4.74 0.56
C GLU A 38 -12.47 3.75 1.02
N GLN A 39 -12.86 2.57 1.48
CA GLN A 39 -11.94 1.51 1.89
C GLN A 39 -11.01 1.07 0.74
N PHE A 40 -11.56 0.86 -0.46
CA PHE A 40 -10.74 0.50 -1.63
C PHE A 40 -9.71 1.59 -1.95
N MET A 41 -10.11 2.86 -1.95
CA MET A 41 -9.22 3.97 -2.27
C MET A 41 -8.15 4.16 -1.21
N ARG A 42 -8.49 3.98 0.07
CA ARG A 42 -7.54 4.00 1.18
C ARG A 42 -6.43 2.98 0.98
N GLU A 43 -6.77 1.71 0.75
CA GLU A 43 -5.79 0.65 0.52
C GLU A 43 -4.95 0.91 -0.73
N HIS A 44 -5.55 1.48 -1.79
CA HIS A 44 -4.82 1.85 -3.00
C HIS A 44 -3.79 2.95 -2.78
N LEU A 45 -4.14 3.98 -1.99
CA LEU A 45 -3.20 5.03 -1.60
C LEU A 45 -2.07 4.45 -0.74
N ILE A 46 -2.40 3.61 0.24
CA ILE A 46 -1.40 2.94 1.08
C ILE A 46 -0.43 2.12 0.23
N ALA A 47 -0.93 1.32 -0.72
CA ALA A 47 -0.10 0.53 -1.62
C ALA A 47 0.86 1.41 -2.44
N LYS A 48 0.37 2.51 -3.02
CA LYS A 48 1.20 3.47 -3.76
C LYS A 48 2.28 4.12 -2.89
N GLU A 49 1.94 4.53 -1.66
CA GLU A 49 2.92 5.11 -0.74
C GLU A 49 3.97 4.08 -0.29
N ARG A 50 3.59 2.81 -0.10
CA ARG A 50 4.55 1.73 0.18
C ARG A 50 5.56 1.57 -0.95
N VAL A 51 5.13 1.62 -2.21
CA VAL A 51 6.04 1.57 -3.36
C VAL A 51 6.97 2.79 -3.40
N LYS A 52 6.47 3.98 -3.05
CA LYS A 52 7.30 5.20 -2.96
C LYS A 52 8.37 5.08 -1.87
N LEU A 53 8.03 4.56 -0.69
CA LEU A 53 9.00 4.31 0.39
C LEU A 53 10.08 3.32 -0.07
N LEU A 54 9.69 2.21 -0.69
CA LEU A 54 10.63 1.23 -1.22
C LEU A 54 11.56 1.83 -2.30
N ARG A 55 11.03 2.72 -3.16
CA ARG A 55 11.85 3.49 -4.11
C ARG A 55 12.91 4.34 -3.40
N GLN A 56 12.54 5.01 -2.31
CA GLN A 56 13.47 5.83 -1.52
C GLN A 56 14.56 4.96 -0.87
N GLU A 57 14.21 3.77 -0.37
CA GLU A 57 15.16 2.81 0.18
C GLU A 57 16.16 2.32 -0.88
N VAL A 58 15.68 2.01 -2.10
CA VAL A 58 16.56 1.65 -3.23
C VAL A 58 17.52 2.80 -3.54
N ILE A 59 17.03 4.04 -3.69
CA ILE A 59 17.89 5.20 -3.96
C ILE A 59 18.92 5.39 -2.86
N ALA A 60 18.51 5.23 -1.59
CA ALA A 60 19.40 5.34 -0.45
C ALA A 60 20.47 4.23 -0.46
N CYS A 61 20.12 3.00 -0.81
CA CYS A 61 21.05 1.89 -0.94
C CYS A 61 22.10 2.17 -2.03
N TYR A 62 21.67 2.62 -3.21
CA TYR A 62 22.58 2.96 -4.32
C TYR A 62 23.56 4.07 -3.92
N ARG A 63 23.10 5.08 -3.16
CA ARG A 63 23.95 6.17 -2.67
C ARG A 63 24.95 5.71 -1.61
N LYS A 64 24.60 4.74 -0.77
CA LYS A 64 25.45 4.21 0.31
C LYS A 64 26.52 3.25 -0.21
N GLU A 65 26.13 2.30 -1.07
CA GLU A 65 27.00 1.20 -1.50
C GLU A 65 27.94 1.58 -2.66
N GLY A 66 27.61 2.64 -3.41
CA GLY A 66 28.45 3.15 -4.50
C GLY A 66 28.72 2.10 -5.57
N VAL A 67 29.94 1.59 -5.66
CA VAL A 67 30.35 0.62 -6.69
C VAL A 67 29.74 -0.77 -6.46
N ASN A 68 29.44 -1.16 -5.21
CA ASN A 68 28.98 -2.51 -4.88
C ASN A 68 27.44 -2.69 -4.88
N HIS A 69 26.70 -1.72 -5.43
CA HIS A 69 25.23 -1.71 -5.38
C HIS A 69 24.59 -2.92 -6.09
N TYR A 70 25.24 -3.51 -7.10
CA TYR A 70 24.72 -4.67 -7.83
C TYR A 70 24.51 -5.91 -6.97
N VAL A 71 25.36 -6.12 -5.96
CA VAL A 71 25.25 -7.27 -5.05
C VAL A 71 24.38 -6.89 -3.85
N ASN A 72 24.72 -5.76 -3.20
CA ASN A 72 24.11 -5.39 -1.92
C ASN A 72 22.67 -4.89 -2.08
N CYS A 73 22.35 -4.14 -3.13
CA CYS A 73 20.99 -3.58 -3.34
C CYS A 73 20.07 -4.50 -4.16
N LYS A 74 20.54 -5.67 -4.63
CA LYS A 74 19.77 -6.57 -5.50
C LYS A 74 18.41 -6.94 -4.93
N HIS A 75 18.36 -7.27 -3.64
CA HIS A 75 17.14 -7.69 -2.97
C HIS A 75 16.08 -6.57 -2.93
N LEU A 76 16.48 -5.33 -2.63
CA LEU A 76 15.59 -4.16 -2.64
C LEU A 76 15.08 -3.87 -4.05
N THR A 77 15.98 -3.92 -5.03
CA THR A 77 15.62 -3.69 -6.44
C THR A 77 14.67 -4.77 -6.95
N THR A 78 14.89 -6.04 -6.60
CA THR A 78 14.02 -7.16 -7.00
C THR A 78 12.62 -6.97 -6.41
N LYS A 79 12.53 -6.68 -5.11
CA LYS A 79 11.25 -6.38 -4.44
C LYS A 79 10.54 -5.16 -5.05
N TYR A 80 11.30 -4.13 -5.42
CA TYR A 80 10.75 -2.94 -6.06
C TYR A 80 10.17 -3.24 -7.46
N LEU A 81 10.87 -4.07 -8.24
CA LEU A 81 10.41 -4.51 -9.56
C LEU A 81 9.14 -5.37 -9.45
N GLU A 82 9.10 -6.33 -8.53
CA GLU A 82 7.92 -7.16 -8.27
C GLU A 82 6.70 -6.30 -7.95
N MET A 83 6.86 -5.30 -7.08
CA MET A 83 5.77 -4.40 -6.66
C MET A 83 5.28 -3.47 -7.78
N ILE A 84 6.13 -3.09 -8.73
CA ILE A 84 5.74 -2.21 -9.85
C ILE A 84 5.11 -2.99 -11.00
N GLN A 85 5.54 -4.23 -11.21
CA GLN A 85 4.97 -5.11 -12.22
C GLN A 85 3.56 -5.57 -11.85
N ASP A 86 3.27 -5.68 -10.56
CA ASP A 86 1.91 -5.92 -10.08
C ASP A 86 0.99 -4.72 -10.38
N LYS A 87 -0.10 -4.97 -11.13
CA LYS A 87 -1.14 -3.97 -11.45
C LYS A 87 -1.75 -3.32 -10.19
N THR A 88 -1.76 -4.05 -9.08
CA THR A 88 -2.38 -3.62 -7.82
C THR A 88 -1.39 -3.04 -6.82
N PHE A 89 -0.09 -3.02 -7.13
CA PHE A 89 0.99 -2.58 -6.25
C PHE A 89 1.00 -3.31 -4.88
N GLY A 90 0.60 -4.57 -4.83
CA GLY A 90 0.51 -5.36 -3.60
C GLY A 90 -0.56 -4.86 -2.61
N ARG A 91 -1.61 -4.20 -3.11
CA ARG A 91 -2.73 -3.70 -2.29
C ARG A 91 -3.45 -4.85 -1.58
N LEU A 92 -3.80 -4.64 -0.31
CA LEU A 92 -4.62 -5.58 0.44
C LEU A 92 -6.04 -5.65 -0.13
N LYS A 93 -6.55 -6.87 -0.25
CA LYS A 93 -7.88 -7.11 -0.75
C LYS A 93 -8.91 -6.96 0.38
N PRO A 94 -10.00 -6.20 0.17
CA PRO A 94 -11.04 -6.06 1.18
C PRO A 94 -11.78 -7.38 1.43
N PRO A 95 -12.31 -7.59 2.65
CA PRO A 95 -13.11 -8.76 2.97
C PRO A 95 -14.38 -8.79 2.10
N GLY A 96 -14.63 -9.94 1.45
CA GLY A 96 -15.78 -10.16 0.57
C GLY A 96 -15.53 -9.97 -0.93
N ALA A 97 -14.37 -9.46 -1.35
CA ALA A 97 -14.03 -9.38 -2.78
C ALA A 97 -13.68 -10.76 -3.38
N THR A 98 -13.99 -11.00 -4.66
CA THR A 98 -13.55 -12.18 -5.45
C THR A 98 -12.13 -11.99 -5.99
N ALA A 99 -11.41 -13.07 -6.35
CA ALA A 99 -9.99 -13.01 -6.75
C ALA A 99 -9.75 -12.01 -7.91
N ASP A 100 -10.74 -11.87 -8.78
CA ASP A 100 -10.71 -11.02 -9.97
C ASP A 100 -11.17 -9.58 -9.71
N GLY A 101 -11.42 -9.24 -8.43
CA GLY A 101 -11.58 -7.87 -7.94
C GLY A 101 -12.36 -6.94 -8.87
N ASP A 102 -13.57 -7.33 -9.27
CA ASP A 102 -14.46 -6.58 -10.14
C ASP A 102 -13.71 -5.72 -11.17
N GLU A 103 -13.03 -6.34 -12.13
CA GLU A 103 -12.45 -5.65 -13.29
C GLU A 103 -13.54 -4.85 -14.03
N GLU A 104 -13.78 -3.59 -13.60
CA GLU A 104 -13.86 -2.35 -14.40
C GLU A 104 -14.13 -1.08 -13.55
#